data_AF-A0A6A2XNR7-F1
#
_entry.id   AF-A0A6A2XNR7-F1
#
_cell.length_a   1.000
_cell.length_b   1.000
_cell.length_c   1.000
_cell.angle_alpha   90.00
_cell.angle_beta   90.00
_cell.angle_gamma   90.00
#
_symmetry.space_group_name_H-M   'P 1'
#
loop_
_entity.id
_entity.type
_entity.pdbx_description
1 polymer ?
#
loop_
_entity_poly.entity_id
_entity_poly.type
_entity_poly.pdbx_seq_one_letter_code
_entity_poly.pdbx_strand_id
1 'polypeptide(L)'
;MAKSPEEQRPKKAFGWAAKDSSGVLSPFKFSSRATGEKDVAFKVLYCGMRHSDIHMVKNEWSNSLYPFVPGFKVGDRVGVGCMVYSFRSCHNCKVDLENFCPKMVLTYSVKHYDGTTTYGGYSDYVVLR
;
A
#
# COMPACT_ATOMS: atom_id res chain seq x y z
N MET A 1 -17.85 -13.50 -10.48
CA MET A 1 -17.91 -12.78 -9.18
C MET A 1 -16.49 -12.38 -8.79
N ALA A 2 -16.24 -11.12 -8.43
CA ALA A 2 -14.91 -10.70 -7.99
C ALA A 2 -14.59 -11.35 -6.64
N LYS A 3 -13.40 -11.95 -6.49
CA LYS A 3 -12.97 -12.57 -5.23
C LYS A 3 -12.90 -11.52 -4.12
N SER A 4 -13.31 -11.90 -2.92
CA SER A 4 -13.22 -11.03 -1.74
C SER A 4 -11.75 -10.62 -1.51
N PRO A 5 -11.47 -9.41 -0.95
CA PRO A 5 -10.10 -8.98 -0.67
C PRO A 5 -9.29 -9.95 0.21
N GLU A 6 -9.95 -10.76 1.04
CA GLU A 6 -9.33 -11.78 1.88
C GLU A 6 -8.88 -13.03 1.09
N GLU A 7 -9.49 -13.30 -0.06
CA GLU A 7 -9.25 -14.53 -0.86
C GLU A 7 -8.44 -14.26 -2.14
N GLN A 8 -8.02 -13.01 -2.37
CA GLN A 8 -7.26 -12.63 -3.57
C GLN A 8 -5.83 -13.18 -3.57
N ARG A 9 -5.22 -13.40 -2.40
CA ARG A 9 -3.80 -13.72 -2.23
C ARG A 9 -3.58 -14.71 -1.07
N PRO A 10 -2.41 -15.39 -1.01
CA PRO A 10 -2.21 -16.51 -0.09
C PRO A 10 -1.93 -16.11 1.37
N LYS A 11 -1.37 -14.93 1.65
CA LYS A 11 -1.08 -14.50 3.03
C LYS A 11 -2.21 -13.63 3.56
N LYS A 12 -2.88 -14.05 4.62
CA LYS A 12 -3.86 -13.20 5.30
C LYS A 12 -3.18 -12.04 6.03
N ALA A 13 -3.82 -10.89 6.00
CA ALA A 13 -3.39 -9.69 6.68
C ALA A 13 -4.62 -8.99 7.28
N PHE A 14 -4.39 -8.24 8.33
CA PHE A 14 -5.40 -7.48 9.04
C PHE A 14 -4.98 -6.02 9.12
N GLY A 15 -5.91 -5.11 8.93
CA GLY A 15 -5.66 -3.69 9.06
C GLY A 15 -6.91 -2.88 9.35
N TRP A 16 -6.74 -1.58 9.38
CA TRP A 16 -7.83 -0.62 9.56
C TRP A 16 -8.04 0.12 8.25
N ALA A 17 -9.27 0.05 7.73
CA ALA A 17 -9.60 0.63 6.45
C ALA A 17 -10.81 1.56 6.52
N ALA A 18 -10.72 2.65 5.76
CA ALA A 18 -11.90 3.43 5.38
C ALA A 18 -12.64 2.69 4.27
N LYS A 19 -13.97 2.68 4.33
CA LYS A 19 -14.83 2.02 3.34
C LYS A 19 -15.57 3.01 2.44
N ASP A 20 -15.53 4.28 2.80
CA ASP A 20 -16.16 5.39 2.11
C ASP A 20 -15.45 6.71 2.47
N SER A 21 -15.90 7.82 1.88
CA SER A 21 -15.33 9.15 2.06
C SER A 21 -15.60 9.82 3.41
N SER A 22 -16.34 9.19 4.32
CA SER A 22 -16.42 9.68 5.71
C SER A 22 -15.05 9.64 6.38
N GLY A 23 -14.18 8.75 5.90
CA GLY A 23 -12.86 8.55 6.45
C GLY A 23 -12.82 7.77 7.76
N VAL A 24 -13.95 7.19 8.17
CA VAL A 24 -14.03 6.38 9.37
C VAL A 24 -13.32 5.05 9.14
N LEU A 25 -12.26 4.82 9.90
CA LEU A 25 -11.49 3.57 9.86
C LEU A 25 -12.22 2.47 10.63
N SER A 26 -12.34 1.30 10.03
CA SER A 26 -12.89 0.11 10.66
C SER A 26 -12.01 -1.12 10.40
N PRO A 27 -12.05 -2.14 11.27
CA PRO A 27 -11.34 -3.39 11.06
C PRO A 27 -11.60 -3.99 9.67
N PHE A 28 -10.53 -4.41 9.00
CA PHE A 28 -10.55 -4.91 7.65
C PHE A 28 -9.57 -6.07 7.47
N LYS A 29 -10.09 -7.18 6.95
CA LYS A 29 -9.30 -8.36 6.60
C LYS A 29 -9.04 -8.36 5.11
N PHE A 30 -7.80 -8.62 4.74
CA PHE A 30 -7.38 -8.70 3.36
C PHE A 30 -6.28 -9.74 3.20
N SER A 31 -5.79 -9.88 1.98
CA SER A 31 -4.68 -10.77 1.67
C SER A 31 -3.54 -10.06 0.96
N SER A 32 -2.33 -10.38 1.38
CA SER A 32 -1.07 -9.92 0.81
C SER A 32 -0.39 -11.05 0.04
N ARG A 33 0.50 -10.67 -0.89
CA ARG A 33 1.20 -11.63 -1.75
C ARG A 33 2.17 -12.49 -0.94
N ALA A 34 2.52 -13.66 -1.47
CA ALA A 34 3.64 -14.41 -0.94
C ALA A 34 4.94 -13.61 -1.13
N THR A 35 5.91 -13.81 -0.22
CA THR A 35 7.21 -13.14 -0.28
C THR A 35 8.00 -13.73 -1.45
N GLY A 36 8.21 -12.95 -2.53
CA GLY A 36 9.09 -13.33 -3.63
C GLY A 36 10.57 -13.14 -3.30
N GLU A 37 11.46 -13.60 -4.18
CA GLU A 37 12.93 -13.53 -4.00
C GLU A 37 13.49 -12.12 -3.82
N LYS A 38 12.78 -11.12 -4.35
CA LYS A 38 13.16 -9.69 -4.26
C LYS A 38 12.27 -8.91 -3.30
N ASP A 39 11.38 -9.61 -2.60
CA ASP A 39 10.45 -8.98 -1.68
C ASP A 39 11.00 -9.02 -0.25
N VAL A 40 10.68 -7.99 0.52
CA VAL A 40 10.90 -7.96 1.97
C VAL A 40 9.56 -7.98 2.67
N ALA A 41 9.46 -8.88 3.65
CA ALA A 41 8.27 -9.17 4.41
C ALA A 41 8.53 -8.91 5.90
N PHE A 42 7.70 -8.09 6.54
CA PHE A 42 7.89 -7.77 7.96
C PHE A 42 6.56 -7.52 8.69
N LYS A 43 6.59 -7.73 10.00
CA LYS A 43 5.49 -7.41 10.91
C LYS A 43 5.52 -5.92 11.23
N VAL A 44 4.35 -5.29 11.23
CA VAL A 44 4.21 -3.87 11.58
C VAL A 44 4.07 -3.73 13.10
N LEU A 45 4.90 -2.88 13.71
CA LEU A 45 4.83 -2.56 15.14
C LEU A 45 4.30 -1.15 15.40
N TYR A 46 4.68 -0.18 14.57
CA TYR A 46 4.26 1.21 14.65
C TYR A 46 3.93 1.72 13.25
N CYS A 47 2.98 2.66 13.15
CA CYS A 47 2.69 3.38 11.92
C CYS A 47 2.42 4.85 12.21
N GLY A 48 3.13 5.74 11.52
CA GLY A 48 2.96 7.18 11.65
C GLY A 48 1.85 7.70 10.76
N MET A 49 1.04 8.61 11.28
CA MET A 49 0.00 9.29 10.52
C MET A 49 0.58 10.53 9.83
N ARG A 50 0.33 10.70 8.53
CA ARG A 50 0.69 11.89 7.76
C ARG A 50 -0.55 12.64 7.29
N HIS A 51 -0.40 13.93 7.00
CA HIS A 51 -1.50 14.75 6.50
C HIS A 51 -2.07 14.23 5.17
N SER A 52 -1.21 13.66 4.32
CA SER A 52 -1.60 12.97 3.09
C SER A 52 -2.54 11.78 3.32
N ASP A 53 -2.45 11.13 4.48
CA ASP A 53 -3.36 10.04 4.83
C ASP A 53 -4.78 10.59 5.02
N ILE A 54 -4.93 11.75 5.67
CA ILE A 54 -6.24 12.37 5.90
C ILE A 54 -6.90 12.76 4.57
N HIS A 55 -6.16 13.42 3.67
CA HIS A 55 -6.68 13.80 2.35
C HIS A 55 -7.15 12.60 1.53
N MET A 56 -6.39 11.50 1.57
CA MET A 56 -6.73 10.26 0.87
C MET A 56 -7.92 9.55 1.52
N VAL A 57 -7.93 9.43 2.85
CA VAL A 57 -9.02 8.81 3.63
C VAL A 57 -10.36 9.50 3.40
N LYS A 58 -10.35 10.83 3.20
CA LYS A 58 -11.55 11.64 2.92
C LYS A 58 -11.83 11.83 1.43
N ASN A 59 -11.02 11.25 0.56
CA ASN A 59 -11.10 11.41 -0.89
C ASN A 59 -11.10 12.88 -1.36
N GLU A 60 -10.35 13.77 -0.70
CA GLU A 60 -10.30 15.20 -1.04
C GLU A 60 -9.69 15.45 -2.43
N TRP A 61 -8.93 14.49 -2.96
CA TRP A 61 -8.35 14.52 -4.31
C TRP A 61 -9.15 13.72 -5.35
N SER A 62 -10.35 13.22 -4.99
CA SER A 62 -11.27 12.51 -5.89
C SER A 62 -10.70 11.26 -6.61
N ASN A 63 -9.65 10.65 -6.09
CA ASN A 63 -8.95 9.53 -6.73
C ASN A 63 -8.75 8.31 -5.81
N SER A 64 -9.45 8.25 -4.67
CA SER A 64 -9.27 7.18 -3.69
C SER A 64 -10.06 5.92 -4.03
N LEU A 65 -9.40 4.77 -3.97
CA LEU A 65 -10.00 3.44 -4.10
C LEU A 65 -10.32 2.86 -2.71
N TYR A 66 -11.59 2.51 -2.49
CA TYR A 66 -12.04 1.83 -1.28
C TYR A 66 -12.19 0.32 -1.49
N PRO A 67 -11.97 -0.52 -0.45
CA PRO A 67 -11.50 -0.19 0.90
C PRO A 67 -10.03 0.25 0.93
N PHE A 68 -9.72 1.24 1.77
CA PHE A 68 -8.47 2.00 1.78
C PHE A 68 -7.70 1.83 3.10
N VAL A 69 -6.41 1.49 3.07
CA VAL A 69 -5.54 1.40 4.27
C VAL A 69 -4.39 2.43 4.15
N PRO A 70 -4.28 3.43 5.05
CA PRO A 70 -3.28 4.52 4.97
C PRO A 70 -1.84 4.18 5.43
N GLY A 71 -0.92 5.14 5.19
CA GLY A 71 0.33 5.47 5.93
C GLY A 71 1.47 4.44 6.12
N PHE A 72 2.70 4.93 6.46
CA PHE A 72 3.93 4.15 6.83
C PHE A 72 4.93 4.92 7.72
N LYS A 73 5.65 4.21 8.63
CA LYS A 73 7.09 4.34 9.02
C LYS A 73 7.53 3.15 9.93
N VAL A 74 8.78 2.63 9.86
CA VAL A 74 9.24 1.31 10.41
C VAL A 74 10.45 1.39 11.38
N GLY A 75 10.62 0.34 12.22
CA GLY A 75 11.82 0.03 13.04
C GLY A 75 11.89 -1.48 13.47
N ASP A 76 12.97 -2.29 13.38
CA ASP A 76 14.37 -2.07 12.95
C ASP A 76 14.43 -1.09 11.78
N ARG A 77 15.29 -0.07 11.90
CA ARG A 77 15.09 1.26 11.29
C ARG A 77 15.10 1.25 9.74
N VAL A 78 13.98 0.90 9.09
CA VAL A 78 13.84 0.93 7.62
C VAL A 78 12.54 1.61 7.17
N GLY A 79 12.53 2.94 7.08
CA GLY A 79 11.33 3.70 6.66
C GLY A 79 10.87 3.36 5.24
N VAL A 80 9.56 3.09 5.08
CA VAL A 80 8.92 2.86 3.78
C VAL A 80 8.27 4.16 3.30
N GLY A 81 8.62 4.58 2.09
CA GLY A 81 8.16 5.81 1.47
C GLY A 81 6.76 5.70 0.86
N CYS A 82 6.39 6.70 0.05
CA CYS A 82 5.08 6.74 -0.63
C CYS A 82 5.00 5.84 -1.88
N MET A 83 6.09 5.19 -2.26
CA MET A 83 6.22 4.36 -3.46
C MET A 83 6.72 2.96 -3.08
N VAL A 84 6.17 1.93 -3.74
CA VAL A 84 6.51 0.51 -3.50
C VAL A 84 6.97 -0.24 -4.74
N TYR A 85 6.93 0.41 -5.90
CA TYR A 85 7.42 -0.17 -7.13
C TYR A 85 7.69 0.91 -8.16
N SER A 86 8.71 0.66 -8.98
CA SER A 86 8.98 1.38 -10.22
C SER A 86 9.41 0.37 -11.30
N PHE A 87 9.31 0.75 -12.57
CA PHE A 87 9.60 -0.15 -13.69
C PHE A 87 11.11 -0.43 -13.87
N ARG A 88 11.99 0.31 -13.19
CA ARG A 88 13.46 0.13 -13.14
C ARG A 88 14.20 0.06 -14.49
N SER A 89 13.57 0.46 -15.58
CA SER A 89 14.17 0.39 -16.93
C SER A 89 14.03 1.66 -17.76
N CYS A 90 13.20 2.62 -17.33
CA CYS A 90 13.15 3.94 -17.96
C CYS A 90 14.34 4.80 -17.53
N HIS A 91 14.58 5.90 -18.26
CA HIS A 91 15.66 6.85 -17.97
C HIS A 91 15.65 7.30 -16.51
N ASN A 92 14.50 7.77 -16.01
CA ASN A 92 14.34 8.25 -14.63
C ASN A 92 14.74 7.19 -13.59
N CYS A 93 14.37 5.92 -13.79
CA CYS A 93 14.77 4.88 -12.84
C CYS A 93 16.27 4.51 -12.90
N LYS A 94 16.96 4.82 -14.00
CA LYS A 94 18.41 4.57 -14.12
C LYS A 94 19.25 5.67 -13.48
N VAL A 95 18.63 6.81 -13.17
CA VAL A 95 19.26 7.97 -12.53
C VAL A 95 18.69 8.21 -11.12
N ASP A 96 18.18 7.16 -10.48
CA ASP A 96 17.64 7.19 -9.10
C ASP A 96 16.50 8.22 -8.89
N LEU A 97 15.70 8.44 -9.95
CA LEU A 97 14.52 9.30 -9.99
C LEU A 97 13.24 8.49 -10.18
N GLU A 98 13.09 7.40 -9.44
CA GLU A 98 11.96 6.46 -9.58
C GLU A 98 10.61 7.10 -9.26
N ASN A 99 10.60 8.17 -8.46
CA ASN A 99 9.41 8.99 -8.18
C ASN A 99 8.88 9.72 -9.43
N PHE A 100 9.69 9.86 -10.47
CA PHE A 100 9.28 10.37 -11.78
C PHE A 100 9.04 9.25 -12.80
N CYS A 101 9.01 7.98 -12.37
CA CYS A 101 8.68 6.88 -13.25
C CYS A 101 7.20 6.99 -13.66
N PRO A 102 6.87 7.00 -14.97
CA PRO A 102 5.47 6.99 -15.42
C PRO A 102 4.72 5.70 -15.04
N LYS A 103 5.48 4.70 -14.58
CA LYS A 103 5.05 3.37 -14.15
C LYS A 103 5.34 3.14 -12.65
N MET A 104 5.32 4.20 -11.85
CA MET A 104 5.41 4.09 -10.40
C MET A 104 4.12 3.52 -9.80
N VAL A 105 4.24 2.74 -8.74
CA VAL A 105 3.08 2.26 -7.96
C VAL A 105 3.18 2.85 -6.56
N LEU A 106 2.12 3.57 -6.18
CA LEU A 106 1.95 4.12 -4.85
C LEU A 106 1.64 3.02 -3.82
N THR A 107 1.91 3.35 -2.58
CA THR A 107 1.90 2.35 -1.52
C THR A 107 0.50 1.91 -1.10
N TYR A 108 -0.48 2.76 -1.32
CA TYR A 108 -1.88 2.47 -0.99
C TYR A 108 -2.78 3.04 -2.09
N SER A 109 -4.00 2.52 -2.18
CA SER A 109 -5.08 3.08 -3.01
C SER A 109 -4.80 3.06 -4.52
N VAL A 110 -3.90 2.20 -5.00
CA VAL A 110 -3.65 2.02 -6.44
C VAL A 110 -3.66 0.55 -6.83
N LYS A 111 -3.88 0.28 -8.12
CA LYS A 111 -3.72 -1.07 -8.67
C LYS A 111 -2.25 -1.34 -8.94
N HIS A 112 -1.75 -2.43 -8.36
CA HIS A 112 -0.46 -2.98 -8.75
C HIS A 112 -0.59 -3.70 -10.11
N TYR A 113 0.52 -3.99 -10.77
CA TYR A 113 0.56 -4.65 -12.10
C TYR A 113 -0.06 -6.05 -12.13
N ASP A 114 -0.29 -6.66 -10.97
CA ASP A 114 -0.99 -7.94 -10.83
C ASP A 114 -2.52 -7.76 -10.67
N GLY A 115 -3.03 -6.54 -10.83
CA GLY A 115 -4.46 -6.18 -10.74
C GLY A 115 -4.98 -6.03 -9.30
N THR A 116 -4.15 -6.30 -8.30
CA THR A 116 -4.55 -6.18 -6.89
C THR A 116 -4.42 -4.75 -6.39
N THR A 117 -5.22 -4.40 -5.39
CA THR A 117 -5.12 -3.09 -4.74
C THR A 117 -3.96 -3.09 -3.74
N THR A 118 -3.18 -2.02 -3.71
CA THR A 118 -2.14 -1.82 -2.69
C THR A 118 -2.77 -1.33 -1.37
N TYR A 119 -2.35 -1.95 -0.27
CA TYR A 119 -2.82 -1.63 1.09
C TYR A 119 -1.64 -1.11 1.90
N GLY A 120 -1.88 -0.02 2.64
CA GLY A 120 -0.87 0.66 3.43
C GLY A 120 -0.45 -0.05 4.72
N GLY A 121 0.32 0.66 5.53
CA GLY A 121 0.97 0.16 6.73
C GLY A 121 0.10 0.20 7.98
N TYR A 122 -1.17 0.61 7.89
CA TYR A 122 -2.16 0.45 8.98
C TYR A 122 -2.67 -1.00 9.00
N SER A 123 -1.72 -1.93 8.92
CA SER A 123 -1.92 -3.37 8.84
C SER A 123 -0.91 -4.07 9.75
N ASP A 124 -1.14 -5.33 10.05
CA ASP A 124 -0.26 -6.18 10.87
C ASP A 124 0.98 -6.65 10.11
N TYR A 125 0.92 -6.71 8.78
CA TYR A 125 1.95 -7.26 7.93
C TYR A 125 1.94 -6.66 6.51
N VAL A 126 3.13 -6.40 5.97
CA VAL A 126 3.33 -5.81 4.63
C VAL A 126 4.42 -6.56 3.85
N VAL A 127 4.28 -6.57 2.52
CA VAL A 127 5.27 -7.13 1.57
C VAL A 127 5.62 -6.08 0.52
N LEU A 128 6.92 -5.76 0.39
CA LEU A 128 7.43 -4.67 -0.45
C LEU A 128 8.56 -5.15 -1.37
N ARG A 129 8.88 -4.35 -2.40
CA ARG A 129 9.95 -4.61 -3.38
C ARG A 129 10.74 -3.33 -3.72
#